data_AF-A0A398BE88-F1
#
_entry.id   AF-A0A398BE88-F1
#
_cell.length_a   1.000
_cell.length_b   1.000
_cell.length_c   1.000
_cell.angle_alpha   90.00
_cell.angle_beta   90.00
_cell.angle_gamma   90.00
#
_symmetry.space_group_name_H-M   'P 1'
#
loop_
_entity.id
_entity.type
_entity.pdbx_description
1 polymer ?
#
loop_
_entity_poly.entity_id
_entity_poly.type
_entity_poly.pdbx_seq_one_letter_code
_entity_poly.pdbx_strand_id
1 'polypeptide(L)'
;MIFSFILTIISGCSEDNSNKSSADWAFSFVVWDSYIYRVCDDFVNEINEEIGEVTKYSDMEGTYTGNFSNEYEKGTKYYSIKGISVEEAIAIREEDGKFRKAIRDGKHGEK
;
A
#
# COMPACT_ATOMS: atom_id res chain seq x y z
N MET A 1 3.91 31.55 55.18
CA MET A 1 2.61 31.34 54.51
C MET A 1 2.80 31.82 53.08
N ILE A 2 2.95 30.97 52.05
CA ILE A 2 1.87 30.16 51.41
C ILE A 2 0.66 31.08 51.19
N PHE A 3 0.33 31.50 49.96
CA PHE A 3 -0.19 30.63 48.91
C PHE A 3 0.21 31.06 47.50
N SER A 4 0.73 30.08 46.77
CA SER A 4 0.74 30.00 45.31
C SER A 4 -0.70 29.81 44.80
N PHE A 5 -1.09 30.47 43.71
CA PHE A 5 -2.27 30.09 42.93
C PHE A 5 -1.93 30.21 41.45
N ILE A 6 -1.33 29.15 40.91
CA ILE A 6 -1.19 28.93 39.47
C ILE A 6 -2.46 28.21 39.03
N LEU A 7 -3.26 28.87 38.19
CA LEU A 7 -4.44 28.27 37.55
C LEU A 7 -3.98 27.65 36.22
N THR A 8 -3.60 26.38 36.25
CA THR A 8 -3.30 25.58 35.06
C THR A 8 -4.61 25.16 34.40
N ILE A 9 -4.90 25.78 33.25
CA ILE A 9 -5.91 25.32 32.29
C ILE A 9 -5.44 23.99 31.68
N ILE A 10 -6.06 22.90 32.09
CA ILE A 10 -5.85 21.58 31.48
C ILE A 10 -6.83 21.47 30.33
N SER A 11 -6.45 21.94 29.15
CA SER A 11 -7.11 21.55 27.91
C SER A 11 -6.72 20.10 27.62
N GLY A 12 -7.60 19.17 27.98
CA GLY A 12 -7.49 17.78 27.53
C GLY A 12 -7.72 17.74 26.02
N CYS A 13 -6.66 17.46 25.26
CA CYS A 13 -6.82 16.96 23.90
C CYS A 13 -7.40 15.55 23.99
N SER A 14 -8.54 15.31 23.34
CA SER A 14 -9.02 13.95 23.12
C SER A 14 -7.97 13.20 22.29
N GLU A 15 -7.34 12.19 22.87
CA GLU A 15 -6.56 11.20 22.12
C GLU A 15 -7.56 10.33 21.34
N ASP A 16 -7.65 10.56 20.02
CA ASP A 16 -8.26 9.61 19.11
C ASP A 16 -7.46 8.31 19.17
N ASN A 17 -7.91 7.38 20.02
CA ASN A 17 -7.42 6.01 20.10
C ASN A 17 -7.82 5.25 18.82
N SER A 18 -7.26 5.61 17.67
CA SER A 18 -7.21 4.71 16.53
C SER A 18 -6.11 3.69 16.82
N ASN A 19 -6.48 2.56 17.44
CA ASN A 19 -5.65 1.35 17.44
C ASN A 19 -5.51 0.87 15.98
N LYS A 20 -4.68 1.55 15.19
CA LYS A 20 -4.24 1.07 13.88
C LYS A 20 -3.16 0.04 14.16
N SER A 21 -3.56 -1.23 14.25
CA SER A 21 -2.60 -2.33 14.25
C SER A 21 -1.94 -2.35 12.87
N SER A 22 -0.71 -1.86 12.78
CA SER A 22 0.10 -2.01 11.57
C SER A 22 0.53 -3.46 11.43
N ALA A 23 0.43 -4.04 10.24
CA ALA A 23 1.09 -5.31 9.92
C ALA A 23 2.60 -5.16 9.95
N ASP A 24 3.27 -6.27 10.24
CA ASP A 24 4.73 -6.42 10.22
C ASP A 24 5.25 -6.89 8.84
N TRP A 25 4.53 -6.56 7.76
CA TRP A 25 4.93 -6.91 6.40
C TRP A 25 6.38 -6.48 6.11
N ALA A 26 7.19 -7.40 5.58
CA ALA A 26 8.60 -7.13 5.27
C ALA A 26 8.82 -6.13 4.13
N PHE A 27 7.81 -5.92 3.27
CA PHE A 27 7.82 -4.99 2.14
C PHE A 27 6.40 -4.64 1.68
N SER A 28 6.26 -3.54 0.96
CA SER A 28 5.02 -3.20 0.25
C SER A 28 4.85 -4.03 -1.01
N PHE A 29 3.63 -4.52 -1.26
CA PHE A 29 3.32 -5.32 -2.43
C PHE A 29 1.86 -5.22 -2.85
N VAL A 30 1.65 -5.59 -4.11
CA VAL A 30 0.32 -5.89 -4.64
C VAL A 30 0.28 -7.33 -5.12
N VAL A 31 -0.90 -7.92 -5.08
CA VAL A 31 -1.21 -9.18 -5.73
C VAL A 31 -2.01 -8.85 -6.98
N TRP A 32 -1.58 -9.41 -8.11
CA TRP A 32 -2.31 -9.37 -9.38
C TRP A 32 -2.20 -10.72 -10.05
N ASP A 33 -3.33 -11.23 -10.53
CA ASP A 33 -3.45 -12.54 -11.20
C ASP A 33 -2.77 -13.69 -10.43
N SER A 34 -2.98 -13.73 -9.11
CA SER A 34 -2.39 -14.73 -8.19
C SER A 34 -0.87 -14.64 -8.00
N TYR A 35 -0.20 -13.57 -8.44
CA TYR A 35 1.22 -13.34 -8.19
C TYR A 35 1.46 -12.09 -7.35
N ILE A 36 2.46 -12.16 -6.48
CA ILE A 36 2.97 -11.05 -5.68
C ILE A 36 3.89 -10.21 -6.56
N TYR A 37 3.66 -8.91 -6.55
CA TYR A 37 4.52 -7.88 -7.13
C TYR A 37 4.99 -6.95 -6.03
N ARG A 38 6.29 -6.99 -5.74
CA ARG A 38 6.93 -6.15 -4.73
C ARG A 38 7.12 -4.74 -5.27
N VAL A 39 6.60 -3.76 -4.55
CA VAL A 39 6.71 -2.34 -4.91
C VAL A 39 8.16 -1.90 -4.74
N CYS A 40 8.66 -1.14 -5.71
CA CYS A 40 10.00 -0.58 -5.71
C CYS A 40 9.94 0.94 -5.57
N ASP A 41 11.04 1.55 -5.15
CA ASP A 41 11.16 3.01 -5.06
C ASP A 41 11.27 3.69 -6.45
N ASP A 42 11.46 2.90 -7.51
CA ASP A 42 11.58 3.42 -8.87
C ASP A 42 10.23 3.81 -9.45
N PHE A 43 10.23 4.94 -10.15
CA PHE A 43 9.12 5.38 -11.00
C PHE A 43 9.37 4.98 -12.45
N VAL A 44 8.28 4.70 -13.18
CA VAL A 44 8.30 4.41 -14.61
C VAL A 44 7.33 5.33 -15.36
N ASN A 45 7.69 5.71 -16.59
CA ASN A 45 6.89 6.64 -17.40
C ASN A 45 6.35 5.99 -18.69
N GLU A 46 6.96 4.89 -19.14
CA GLU A 46 6.58 4.19 -20.38
C GLU A 46 5.42 3.22 -20.13
N ILE A 47 4.24 3.78 -19.88
CA ILE A 47 3.01 3.01 -19.61
C ILE A 47 2.35 2.57 -20.91
N ASN A 48 1.80 1.36 -20.93
CA ASN A 48 1.01 0.83 -22.05
C ASN A 48 -0.49 0.78 -21.71
N GLU A 49 -1.02 -0.35 -21.26
CA GLU A 49 -2.45 -0.56 -21.04
C GLU A 49 -2.80 -0.85 -19.59
N GLU A 50 -4.02 -0.52 -19.17
CA GLU A 50 -4.57 -0.92 -17.86
C GLU A 50 -4.81 -2.43 -17.85
N ILE A 51 -4.31 -3.12 -16.83
CA ILE A 51 -4.39 -4.59 -16.70
C ILE A 51 -5.19 -5.04 -15.47
N GLY A 52 -5.62 -4.10 -14.63
CA GLY A 52 -6.42 -4.40 -13.45
C GLY A 52 -6.40 -3.30 -12.41
N GLU A 53 -6.90 -3.63 -11.23
CA GLU A 53 -6.95 -2.74 -10.08
C GLU A 53 -6.91 -3.50 -8.75
N VAL A 54 -6.59 -2.80 -7.67
CA VAL A 54 -6.75 -3.30 -6.30
C VAL A 54 -8.22 -3.55 -6.03
N THR A 55 -8.56 -4.79 -5.67
CA THR A 55 -9.92 -5.17 -5.25
C THR A 55 -10.06 -5.23 -3.72
N LYS A 56 -8.94 -5.41 -3.01
CA LYS A 56 -8.89 -5.51 -1.55
C LYS A 56 -7.64 -4.84 -1.00
N TYR A 57 -7.83 -3.90 -0.08
CA TYR A 57 -6.78 -3.34 0.77
C TYR A 57 -6.85 -3.95 2.17
N SER A 58 -5.69 -4.20 2.78
CA SER A 58 -5.52 -4.53 4.21
C SER A 58 -4.06 -4.34 4.60
N ASP A 59 -3.83 -3.53 5.62
CA ASP A 59 -2.55 -3.35 6.29
C ASP A 59 -2.40 -4.31 7.48
N MET A 60 -3.18 -5.39 7.55
CA MET A 60 -3.02 -6.49 8.49
C MET A 60 -2.41 -7.71 7.78
N GLU A 61 -1.57 -8.47 8.48
CA GLU A 61 -0.97 -9.68 7.92
C GLU A 61 -2.03 -10.76 7.68
N GLY A 62 -1.90 -11.49 6.59
CA GLY A 62 -2.79 -12.59 6.28
C GLY A 62 -2.81 -12.98 4.81
N THR A 63 -3.72 -13.89 4.47
CA THR A 63 -3.98 -14.30 3.09
C THR A 63 -5.33 -13.76 2.66
N TYR A 64 -5.30 -12.94 1.62
CA TYR A 64 -6.49 -12.32 1.04
C TYR A 64 -6.69 -12.80 -0.40
N THR A 65 -7.94 -12.77 -0.86
CA THR A 65 -8.33 -13.13 -2.22
C THR A 65 -8.40 -11.92 -3.13
N GLY A 66 -8.39 -12.17 -4.45
CA GLY A 66 -8.44 -11.14 -5.48
C GLY A 66 -7.12 -10.38 -5.61
N ASN A 67 -7.20 -9.22 -6.26
CA ASN A 67 -6.07 -8.31 -6.36
C ASN A 67 -5.93 -7.57 -5.03
N PHE A 68 -5.05 -8.09 -4.18
CA PHE A 68 -4.81 -7.60 -2.83
C PHE A 68 -3.68 -6.56 -2.80
N SER A 69 -3.69 -5.64 -1.85
CA SER A 69 -2.60 -4.71 -1.60
C SER A 69 -2.50 -4.41 -0.12
N ASN A 70 -1.26 -4.33 0.38
CA ASN A 70 -0.98 -3.90 1.75
C ASN A 70 -0.65 -2.41 1.88
N GLU A 71 -0.57 -1.69 0.75
CA GLU A 71 -0.18 -0.27 0.71
C GLU A 71 -1.22 0.59 -0.04
N TYR A 72 -1.75 0.09 -1.15
CA TYR A 72 -2.65 0.82 -2.04
C TYR A 72 -4.12 0.52 -1.77
N GLU A 73 -4.93 1.57 -1.80
CA GLU A 73 -6.37 1.47 -1.60
C GLU A 73 -7.10 0.76 -2.75
N LYS A 74 -8.33 0.31 -2.46
CA LYS A 74 -9.21 -0.31 -3.46
C LYS A 74 -9.48 0.66 -4.62
N GLY A 75 -9.36 0.17 -5.86
CA GLY A 75 -9.54 0.95 -7.08
C GLY A 75 -8.24 1.52 -7.66
N THR A 76 -7.12 1.43 -6.93
CA THR A 76 -5.80 1.78 -7.49
C THR A 76 -5.49 0.89 -8.69
N LYS A 77 -5.12 1.54 -9.80
CA LYS A 77 -5.00 0.90 -11.11
C LYS A 77 -3.61 0.33 -11.35
N TYR A 78 -3.57 -0.82 -12.03
CA TYR A 78 -2.35 -1.46 -12.50
C TYR A 78 -2.25 -1.34 -14.02
N TYR A 79 -1.02 -1.17 -14.51
CA TYR A 79 -0.73 -1.03 -15.92
C TYR A 79 0.45 -1.91 -16.33
N SER A 80 0.45 -2.34 -17.58
CA SER A 80 1.65 -2.91 -18.19
C SER A 80 2.66 -1.81 -18.53
N ILE A 81 3.94 -2.17 -18.51
CA ILE A 81 5.04 -1.27 -18.87
C ILE A 81 5.49 -1.62 -20.29
N LYS A 82 5.64 -0.62 -21.14
CA LYS A 82 6.01 -0.82 -22.55
C LYS A 82 7.37 -1.51 -22.63
N GLY A 83 7.42 -2.62 -23.37
CA GLY A 83 8.64 -3.39 -23.59
C GLY A 83 9.08 -4.26 -22.40
N ILE A 84 8.28 -4.34 -21.33
CA ILE A 84 8.52 -5.25 -20.19
C ILE A 84 7.34 -6.20 -20.06
N SER A 85 7.62 -7.49 -19.89
CA SER A 85 6.56 -8.48 -19.65
C SER A 85 5.88 -8.23 -18.32
N VAL A 86 4.55 -8.38 -18.26
CA VAL A 86 3.80 -8.35 -16.99
C VAL A 86 4.26 -9.46 -16.04
N GLU A 87 4.87 -10.52 -16.56
CA GLU A 87 5.49 -11.58 -15.76
C GLU A 87 6.82 -11.16 -15.10
N GLU A 88 7.35 -9.99 -15.45
CA GLU A 88 8.56 -9.42 -14.85
C GLU A 88 8.21 -8.23 -13.95
N ALA A 89 7.44 -7.27 -14.47
CA ALA A 89 7.04 -6.09 -13.72
C ALA A 89 5.76 -5.44 -14.25
N ILE A 90 5.08 -4.74 -13.34
CA ILE A 90 3.90 -3.92 -13.63
C ILE A 90 4.10 -2.50 -13.07
N ALA A 91 3.24 -1.58 -13.50
CA ALA A 91 3.17 -0.22 -13.00
C ALA A 91 1.91 -0.02 -12.15
N ILE A 92 2.03 0.70 -11.02
CA ILE A 92 0.93 1.04 -10.12
C ILE A 92 0.75 2.56 -10.14
N ARG A 93 -0.46 3.04 -10.42
CA ARG A 93 -0.74 4.47 -10.48
C ARG A 93 -0.90 5.06 -9.09
N GLU A 94 -0.10 6.08 -8.76
CA GLU A 94 -0.23 6.88 -7.55
C GLU A 94 -1.20 8.05 -7.76
N GLU A 95 -1.66 8.66 -6.65
CA GLU A 95 -2.61 9.78 -6.65
C GLU A 95 -2.09 11.01 -7.41
N ASP A 96 -0.78 11.24 -7.40
CA ASP A 96 -0.13 12.34 -8.11
C ASP A 96 0.01 12.11 -9.63
N GLY A 97 -0.47 10.96 -10.12
CA GLY A 97 -0.43 10.56 -11.52
C GLY A 97 0.89 9.93 -11.97
N LYS A 98 1.86 9.75 -11.07
CA LYS A 98 3.06 8.95 -11.35
C LYS A 98 2.77 7.46 -11.24
N PHE A 99 3.72 6.66 -11.71
CA PHE A 99 3.60 5.21 -11.69
C PHE A 99 4.80 4.58 -10.99
N ARG A 100 4.55 3.87 -9.89
CA ARG A 100 5.54 3.04 -9.22
C ARG A 100 5.75 1.74 -9.97
N LYS A 101 7.00 1.29 -10.06
CA LYS A 101 7.32 -0.05 -10.57
C LYS A 101 7.09 -1.08 -9.47
N ALA A 102 6.50 -2.22 -9.83
CA ALA A 102 6.46 -3.39 -8.97
C ALA A 102 6.98 -4.63 -9.71
N ILE A 103 7.91 -5.37 -9.10
CA ILE A 103 8.59 -6.53 -9.69
C ILE A 103 7.94 -7.80 -9.20
N ARG A 104 7.67 -8.75 -10.09
CA ARG A 104 7.09 -10.04 -9.73
C ARG A 104 8.05 -10.83 -8.85
N ASP A 105 7.56 -11.33 -7.72
CA ASP A 105 8.36 -12.03 -6.71
C ASP A 105 8.03 -13.53 -6.66
N GLY A 106 6.74 -13.88 -6.68
CA GLY A 106 6.30 -15.27 -6.59
C GLY A 106 4.78 -15.39 -6.61
N LYS A 107 4.27 -16.62 -6.47
CA LYS A 107 2.83 -16.85 -6.44
C LYS A 107 2.25 -16.58 -5.05
N HIS A 108 1.12 -15.89 -5.01
CA HIS A 108 0.42 -15.58 -3.78
C HIS A 108 -0.26 -16.83 -3.21
N GLY A 109 -0.05 -17.11 -1.93
CA GLY A 109 -0.69 -18.21 -1.22
C GLY A 109 -0.08 -19.61 -1.44
N GLU A 110 1.03 -19.73 -2.17
CA GLU A 110 1.85 -20.94 -2.12
C GLU A 110 2.68 -20.94 -0.83
N LYS A 111 2.58 -22.04 -0.06
CA LYS A 111 3.33 -22.30 1.18
C LYS A 111 4.45 -23.28 0.91
#